data_AF-A0A543CW76-F1
#
_entry.id   AF-A0A543CW76-F1
#
_cell.length_a   1.000
_cell.length_b   1.000
_cell.length_c   1.000
_cell.angle_alpha   90.00
_cell.angle_beta   90.00
_cell.angle_gamma   90.00
#
_symmetry.space_group_name_H-M   'P 1'
#
loop_
_entity.id
_entity.type
_entity.pdbx_description
1 polymer ?
#
loop_
_entity_poly.entity_id
_entity_poly.type
_entity_poly.pdbx_seq_one_letter_code
_entity_poly.pdbx_strand_id
1 'polypeptide(L)'
;MAPNTDLLVARASLRRPLVPRLKSPRTGVAILSCMDARLNVFAIFGLAEGDAHVIRNAGGCVTDDVIRSLAVSQSLGGTREIVLLHHEDCAAVSDPGDDLRRCLARLRRTTLLPHTDAIRGFVYEAGGSLRESRPQE
;
A
#
# COMPACT_ATOMS: atom_id res chain seq x y z
N MET A 1 6.59 -16.68 -29.21
CA MET A 1 5.87 -15.54 -28.58
C MET A 1 6.90 -14.72 -27.83
N ALA A 2 6.99 -13.41 -28.07
CA ALA A 2 7.91 -12.57 -27.30
C ALA A 2 7.49 -12.56 -25.82
N PRO A 3 8.43 -12.56 -24.86
CA PRO A 3 8.12 -12.40 -23.45
C PRO A 3 7.30 -11.14 -23.16
N ASN A 4 6.38 -11.20 -22.19
CA ASN A 4 5.62 -10.02 -21.74
C ASN A 4 6.54 -8.90 -21.18
N THR A 5 7.76 -9.23 -20.76
CA THR A 5 8.77 -8.25 -20.36
C THR A 5 9.12 -7.30 -21.49
N ASP A 6 9.17 -7.79 -22.73
CA ASP A 6 9.51 -6.97 -23.90
C ASP A 6 8.40 -5.95 -24.18
N LEU A 7 7.14 -6.38 -24.03
CA LEU A 7 5.98 -5.48 -24.11
C LEU A 7 6.04 -4.37 -23.04
N LEU A 8 6.44 -4.71 -21.81
CA LEU A 8 6.59 -3.71 -20.75
C LEU A 8 7.73 -2.73 -21.05
N VAL A 9 8.87 -3.21 -21.56
CA VAL A 9 10.00 -2.36 -21.97
C VAL A 9 9.59 -1.42 -23.10
N ALA A 10 8.87 -1.91 -24.10
CA ALA A 10 8.37 -1.11 -25.22
C ALA A 10 7.39 -0.01 -24.77
N ARG A 11 6.48 -0.30 -23.83
CA ARG A 11 5.58 0.71 -23.23
C ARG A 11 6.35 1.79 -22.48
N ALA A 12 7.48 1.43 -21.91
CA ALA A 12 8.30 2.32 -21.14
C ALA A 12 9.16 3.27 -22.00
N SER A 13 9.01 3.28 -23.33
CA SER A 13 9.59 4.32 -24.18
C SER A 13 8.88 5.68 -24.04
N LEU A 14 7.74 5.73 -23.35
CA LEU A 14 6.93 6.95 -23.10
C LEU A 14 7.16 7.58 -21.71
N ARG A 15 8.33 7.34 -21.08
CA ARG A 15 8.59 7.76 -19.68
C ARG A 15 8.59 9.28 -19.51
N ARG A 16 7.99 9.75 -18.41
CA ARG A 16 8.26 11.07 -17.84
C ARG A 16 9.51 11.00 -16.95
N PRO A 17 10.34 12.05 -16.90
CA PRO A 17 11.47 12.09 -15.98
C PRO A 17 10.97 12.07 -14.53
N LEU A 18 11.75 11.46 -13.63
CA LEU A 18 11.49 11.57 -12.20
C LEU A 18 11.51 13.04 -11.80
N VAL A 19 10.49 13.47 -11.05
CA VAL A 19 10.40 14.85 -10.57
C VAL A 19 11.55 15.10 -9.58
N PRO A 20 12.51 15.98 -9.86
CA PRO A 20 13.62 16.22 -8.95
C PRO A 20 13.11 16.76 -7.61
N ARG A 21 13.68 16.26 -6.50
CA ARG A 21 13.49 16.74 -5.12
C ARG A 21 12.16 16.43 -4.41
N LEU A 22 11.19 15.76 -5.03
CA LEU A 22 10.03 15.26 -4.28
C LEU A 22 10.39 13.93 -3.59
N LYS A 23 11.00 14.02 -2.42
CA LYS A 23 11.32 12.86 -1.57
C LYS A 23 10.21 12.51 -0.58
N SER A 24 9.33 13.46 -0.30
CA SER A 24 8.22 13.31 0.65
C SER A 24 6.90 13.29 -0.10
N PRO A 25 6.00 12.33 0.21
CA PRO A 25 4.68 12.33 -0.39
C PRO A 25 3.86 13.55 0.03
N ARG A 26 3.13 14.17 -0.91
CA ARG A 26 2.35 15.40 -0.66
C ARG A 26 1.31 15.23 0.44
N THR A 27 0.73 14.04 0.56
CA THR A 27 -0.30 13.74 1.55
C THR A 27 0.28 13.32 2.90
N GLY A 28 1.57 12.98 2.97
CA GLY A 28 2.15 12.35 4.16
C GLY A 28 1.67 10.92 4.41
N VAL A 29 1.05 10.26 3.42
CA VAL A 29 0.50 8.89 3.55
C VAL A 29 1.44 7.84 2.94
N ALA A 30 1.56 6.71 3.62
CA ALA A 30 2.08 5.46 3.06
C ALA A 30 0.96 4.41 2.94
N ILE A 31 0.86 3.77 1.79
CA ILE A 31 -0.16 2.75 1.49
C ILE A 31 0.54 1.40 1.33
N LEU A 32 0.13 0.40 2.12
CA LEU A 32 0.47 -1.00 1.89
C LEU A 32 -0.70 -1.68 1.21
N SER A 33 -0.45 -2.40 0.12
CA SER A 33 -1.48 -3.15 -0.60
C SER A 33 -0.98 -4.48 -1.15
N CYS A 34 -1.90 -5.37 -1.55
CA CYS A 34 -1.54 -6.60 -2.25
C CYS A 34 -0.91 -6.29 -3.61
N MET A 35 -0.05 -7.19 -4.13
CA MET A 35 0.54 -7.14 -5.47
C MET A 35 -0.42 -7.58 -6.60
N ASP A 36 -1.68 -7.88 -6.30
CA ASP A 36 -2.68 -8.34 -7.26
C ASP A 36 -2.76 -7.41 -8.49
N ALA A 37 -2.68 -8.01 -9.68
CA ALA A 37 -2.64 -7.29 -10.96
C ALA A 37 -3.94 -6.52 -11.27
N ARG A 38 -5.06 -6.90 -10.64
CA ARG A 38 -6.37 -6.22 -10.77
C ARG A 38 -6.45 -4.96 -9.91
N LEU A 39 -5.60 -4.85 -8.90
CA LEU A 39 -5.65 -3.76 -7.92
C LEU A 39 -4.84 -2.55 -8.40
N ASN A 40 -5.55 -1.54 -8.90
CA ASN A 40 -4.97 -0.25 -9.27
C ASN A 40 -5.12 0.77 -8.13
N VAL A 41 -4.13 0.79 -7.23
CA VAL A 41 -4.10 1.66 -6.04
C VAL A 41 -4.26 3.15 -6.38
N PHE A 42 -3.65 3.60 -7.49
CA PHE A 42 -3.73 5.00 -7.92
C PHE A 42 -5.16 5.36 -8.32
N ALA A 43 -5.84 4.51 -9.09
CA ALA A 43 -7.22 4.74 -9.47
C ALA A 43 -8.18 4.66 -8.26
N ILE A 44 -7.98 3.68 -7.37
CA ILE A 44 -8.84 3.46 -6.20
C ILE A 44 -8.84 4.68 -5.25
N PHE A 45 -7.67 5.27 -5.01
CA PHE A 45 -7.54 6.43 -4.11
C PHE A 45 -7.42 7.77 -4.83
N GLY A 46 -7.53 7.81 -6.16
CA GLY A 46 -7.40 9.05 -6.94
C GLY A 46 -6.03 9.72 -6.83
N LEU A 47 -4.95 8.93 -6.73
CA LEU A 47 -3.59 9.44 -6.51
C LEU A 47 -2.97 9.99 -7.80
N ALA A 48 -2.22 11.08 -7.67
CA ALA A 48 -1.24 11.55 -8.63
C ALA A 48 0.18 11.12 -8.25
N GLU A 49 1.12 11.27 -9.20
CA GLU A 49 2.54 11.04 -8.95
C GLU A 49 3.04 11.92 -7.79
N GLY A 50 3.58 11.27 -6.75
CA GLY A 50 4.12 11.93 -5.57
C GLY A 50 3.14 12.14 -4.42
N ASP A 51 1.89 11.67 -4.52
CA ASP A 51 0.92 11.86 -3.44
C ASP A 51 1.16 10.96 -2.24
N ALA A 52 1.50 9.68 -2.46
CA ALA A 52 1.70 8.69 -1.41
C ALA A 52 2.90 7.78 -1.72
N HIS A 53 3.51 7.21 -0.68
CA HIS A 53 4.33 6.02 -0.87
C HIS A 53 3.43 4.80 -1.03
N VAL A 54 3.72 3.93 -2.01
CA VAL A 54 2.94 2.71 -2.27
C VAL A 54 3.85 1.50 -2.16
N ILE A 55 3.61 0.68 -1.14
CA ILE A 55 4.32 -0.56 -0.84
C ILE A 55 3.41 -1.72 -1.24
N ARG A 56 3.94 -2.72 -1.95
CA ARG A 56 3.15 -3.89 -2.39
C ARG A 56 3.89 -5.19 -2.15
N ASN A 57 3.18 -6.20 -1.66
CA ASN A 57 3.64 -7.59 -1.56
C ASN A 57 2.46 -8.57 -1.70
N ALA A 58 2.72 -9.88 -1.64
CA ALA A 58 1.65 -10.87 -1.66
C ALA A 58 0.72 -10.67 -0.46
N GLY A 59 -0.56 -10.38 -0.72
CA GLY A 59 -1.60 -10.21 0.30
C GLY A 59 -1.67 -8.83 0.96
N GLY A 60 -0.68 -7.94 0.77
CA GLY A 60 -0.59 -6.72 1.56
C GLY A 60 -0.19 -7.03 3.02
N CYS A 61 0.49 -8.15 3.24
CA CYS A 61 0.83 -8.64 4.56
C CYS A 61 1.87 -7.74 5.24
N VAL A 62 1.67 -7.44 6.52
CA VAL A 62 2.66 -6.69 7.32
C VAL A 62 3.81 -7.62 7.72
N THR A 63 4.82 -7.70 6.86
CA THR A 63 6.08 -8.42 7.10
C THR A 63 7.14 -7.49 7.70
N ASP A 64 8.30 -8.03 8.11
CA ASP A 64 9.41 -7.20 8.60
C ASP A 64 9.96 -6.27 7.51
N ASP A 65 9.91 -6.69 6.25
CA ASP A 65 10.28 -5.82 5.12
C ASP A 65 9.31 -4.65 4.93
N VAL A 66 8.02 -4.87 5.19
CA VAL A 66 7.01 -3.81 5.22
C VAL A 66 7.27 -2.88 6.39
N ILE A 67 7.53 -3.39 7.60
CA ILE A 67 7.83 -2.55 8.78
C ILE A 67 9.07 -1.71 8.51
N ARG A 68 10.14 -2.30 7.96
CA ARG A 68 11.36 -1.59 7.54
C ARG A 68 11.03 -0.48 6.53
N SER A 69 10.21 -0.78 5.53
CA SER A 69 9.83 0.18 4.48
C SER A 69 8.97 1.33 5.02
N LEU A 70 8.03 1.03 5.92
CA LEU A 70 7.22 2.03 6.62
C LEU A 70 8.09 2.90 7.55
N ALA A 71 9.04 2.31 8.28
CA ALA A 71 9.96 3.06 9.13
C ALA A 71 10.80 4.05 8.31
N VAL A 72 11.31 3.63 7.14
CA VAL A 72 12.02 4.52 6.19
C VAL A 72 11.08 5.61 5.67
N SER A 73 9.86 5.25 5.29
CA SER A 73 8.84 6.19 4.82
C SER A 73 8.55 7.29 5.84
N GLN A 74 8.43 6.94 7.12
CA GLN A 74 8.16 7.91 8.18
C GLN A 74 9.41 8.75 8.51
N SER A 75 10.54 8.10 8.79
CA SER A 75 11.75 8.77 9.27
C SER A 75 12.45 9.63 8.21
N LEU A 76 12.47 9.18 6.95
CA LEU A 76 13.18 9.87 5.86
C LEU A 76 12.24 10.50 4.84
N GLY A 77 11.06 9.90 4.65
CA GLY A 77 10.04 10.39 3.72
C GLY A 77 9.03 11.36 4.35
N GLY A 78 8.97 11.46 5.68
CA GLY A 78 8.07 12.37 6.39
C GLY A 78 6.61 11.95 6.43
N THR A 79 6.28 10.69 6.07
CA THR A 79 4.90 10.21 6.20
C THR A 79 4.50 10.06 7.66
N ARG A 80 3.24 10.34 8.00
CA ARG A 80 2.68 10.17 9.34
C ARG A 80 1.52 9.18 9.40
N GLU A 81 0.92 8.90 8.25
CA GLU A 81 -0.29 8.11 8.15
C GLU A 81 -0.07 6.84 7.35
N ILE A 82 -0.74 5.76 7.75
CA ILE A 82 -0.66 4.46 7.08
C ILE A 82 -2.05 3.99 6.67
N VAL A 83 -2.18 3.58 5.41
CA VAL A 83 -3.35 2.89 4.88
C VAL A 83 -2.97 1.45 4.56
N LEU A 84 -3.74 0.50 5.08
CA LEU A 84 -3.71 -0.89 4.66
C LEU A 84 -4.86 -1.16 3.68
N LEU A 85 -4.54 -1.72 2.51
CA LEU A 85 -5.51 -2.09 1.49
C LEU A 85 -5.40 -3.58 1.16
N HIS A 86 -6.31 -4.34 1.74
CA HIS A 86 -6.57 -5.73 1.38
C HIS A 86 -7.64 -5.80 0.29
N HIS A 87 -7.87 -6.98 -0.28
CA HIS A 87 -8.93 -7.18 -1.27
C HIS A 87 -9.55 -8.57 -1.17
N GLU A 88 -10.76 -8.71 -1.67
CA GLU A 88 -11.44 -9.99 -1.83
C GLU A 88 -10.82 -10.83 -2.96
N ASP A 89 -11.05 -12.15 -2.92
CA ASP A 89 -10.49 -13.10 -3.90
C ASP A 89 -8.96 -13.01 -4.00
N CYS A 90 -8.30 -12.91 -2.83
CA CYS A 90 -6.86 -12.84 -2.73
C CYS A 90 -6.24 -14.23 -2.69
N ALA A 91 -5.29 -14.51 -3.59
CA ALA A 91 -4.59 -15.78 -3.64
C ALA A 91 -3.70 -16.05 -2.40
N ALA A 92 -3.27 -14.99 -1.71
CA ALA A 92 -2.36 -15.10 -0.56
C ALA A 92 -3.06 -15.02 0.80
N VAL A 93 -4.30 -14.53 0.85
CA VAL A 93 -5.03 -14.25 2.09
C VAL A 93 -6.47 -14.74 1.95
N SER A 94 -6.81 -15.80 2.68
CA SER A 94 -8.14 -16.43 2.60
C SER A 94 -9.25 -15.60 3.23
N ASP A 95 -8.97 -14.93 4.35
CA ASP A 95 -9.89 -14.00 5.01
C ASP A 95 -9.23 -12.61 5.10
N PRO A 96 -9.52 -11.72 4.14
CA PRO A 96 -8.91 -10.39 4.12
C PRO A 96 -9.37 -9.52 5.29
N GLY A 97 -10.57 -9.74 5.84
CA GLY A 97 -11.07 -8.97 6.98
C GLY A 97 -10.33 -9.32 8.27
N ASP A 98 -10.13 -10.61 8.52
CA ASP A 98 -9.38 -11.06 9.69
C ASP A 98 -7.89 -10.72 9.60
N ASP A 99 -7.26 -10.96 8.45
CA ASP A 99 -5.86 -10.60 8.26
C ASP A 99 -5.61 -9.10 8.41
N LEU A 100 -6.50 -8.27 7.87
CA LEU A 100 -6.43 -6.82 8.02
C LEU A 100 -6.47 -6.40 9.49
N ARG A 101 -7.37 -6.96 10.31
CA ARG A 101 -7.43 -6.67 11.75
C ARG A 101 -6.12 -7.04 12.45
N ARG A 102 -5.56 -8.22 12.15
CA ARG A 102 -4.27 -8.65 12.70
C ARG A 102 -3.13 -7.72 12.29
N CYS A 103 -3.10 -7.31 11.02
CA CYS A 103 -2.12 -6.38 10.48
C CYS A 103 -2.20 -5.00 11.15
N LEU A 104 -3.39 -4.44 11.30
CA LEU A 104 -3.62 -3.19 12.04
C LEU A 104 -3.10 -3.29 13.48
N ALA A 105 -3.42 -4.39 14.15
CA ALA A 105 -2.99 -4.64 15.53
C ALA A 105 -1.45 -4.79 15.64
N ARG A 106 -0.81 -5.43 14.65
CA ARG A 106 0.66 -5.53 14.57
C ARG A 106 1.32 -4.16 14.41
N LEU A 107 0.83 -3.33 13.50
CA LEU A 107 1.39 -1.99 13.27
C LEU A 107 1.18 -1.06 14.47
N ARG A 108 0.04 -1.13 15.15
CA ARG A 108 -0.22 -0.29 16.34
C ARG A 108 0.67 -0.66 17.53
N ARG A 109 1.14 -1.91 17.62
CA ARG A 109 1.96 -2.40 18.74
C ARG A 109 3.46 -2.36 18.48
N THR A 110 3.91 -2.20 17.23
CA THR A 110 5.34 -2.20 16.94
C THR A 110 6.01 -0.93 17.48
N THR A 111 7.18 -1.08 18.07
CA THR A 111 8.04 0.03 18.52
C THR A 111 8.97 0.52 17.42
N LEU A 112 8.96 -0.12 16.24
CA LEU A 112 9.84 0.19 15.12
C LEU A 112 9.34 1.35 14.25
N LEU A 113 8.07 1.75 14.42
CA LEU A 113 7.47 2.85 13.68
C LEU A 113 7.38 4.11 14.55
N PRO A 114 7.94 5.25 14.09
CA PRO A 114 7.83 6.52 14.80
C PRO A 114 6.38 7.01 15.03
N HIS A 115 5.47 6.71 14.11
CA HIS A 115 4.09 7.20 14.12
C HIS A 115 3.11 6.04 13.88
N THR A 116 2.21 5.81 14.84
CA THR A 116 1.21 4.72 14.81
C THR A 116 -0.20 5.18 15.18
N ASP A 117 -0.40 6.49 15.35
CA ASP A 117 -1.63 7.16 15.75
C ASP A 117 -2.67 7.20 14.62
N ALA A 118 -2.23 7.25 13.35
CA ALA A 118 -3.09 7.34 12.19
C ALA A 118 -2.91 6.12 11.25
N ILE A 119 -3.54 5.00 11.63
CA ILE A 119 -3.53 3.76 10.84
C ILE A 119 -4.96 3.31 10.55
N ARG A 120 -5.32 3.27 9.26
CA ARG A 120 -6.64 2.86 8.75
C ARG A 120 -6.50 1.66 7.83
N GLY A 121 -7.50 0.79 7.83
CA GLY A 121 -7.49 -0.44 7.04
C GLY A 121 -8.76 -0.60 6.23
N PHE A 122 -8.63 -1.01 4.97
CA PHE A 122 -9.74 -1.22 4.05
C PHE A 122 -9.64 -2.57 3.36
N VAL A 123 -10.79 -3.16 3.06
CA VAL A 123 -10.92 -4.25 2.10
C VAL A 123 -11.57 -3.70 0.83
N TYR A 124 -10.90 -3.87 -0.30
CA TYR A 124 -11.46 -3.61 -1.61
C TYR A 124 -12.31 -4.80 -2.05
N GLU A 125 -13.60 -4.56 -2.23
CA GLU A 125 -14.60 -5.57 -2.57
C GLU A 125 -14.62 -5.81 -4.08
N ALA A 126 -15.03 -7.01 -4.51
CA ALA A 126 -15.11 -7.34 -5.94
C ALA A 126 -16.08 -6.43 -6.72
N GLY A 127 -17.06 -5.84 -6.03
CA GLY A 127 -18.01 -4.85 -6.58
C GLY A 127 -17.45 -3.45 -6.77
N GLY A 128 -16.19 -3.20 -6.39
CA GLY A 128 -15.50 -1.91 -6.57
C GLY A 128 -15.63 -0.94 -5.39
N SER A 129 -16.23 -1.36 -4.28
CA SER A 129 -16.38 -0.60 -3.03
C SER A 129 -15.20 -0.79 -2.07
N LEU A 130 -14.97 0.21 -1.21
CA LEU A 130 -14.01 0.14 -0.10
C LEU A 130 -14.76 -0.03 1.21
N ARG A 131 -14.49 -1.13 1.92
CA ARG A 131 -15.03 -1.40 3.24
C ARG A 131 -13.97 -1.17 4.31
N GLU A 132 -14.17 -0.18 5.17
CA GLU A 132 -13.25 0.12 6.25
C GLU A 132 -13.37 -0.87 7.42
N SER A 133 -12.23 -1.33 7.94
CA SER A 133 -12.17 -2.06 9.20
C SER A 133 -12.29 -1.08 10.35
N ARG A 134 -13.47 -1.06 10.98
CA ARG A 134 -13.67 -0.34 12.25
C ARG A 134 -13.04 -1.15 13.40
N PRO A 135 -12.48 -0.49 14.43
CA PRO A 135 -12.16 -1.17 15.68
C PRO A 135 -13.42 -1.89 16.20
N GLN A 136 -13.27 -3.15 16.62
CA GLN A 136 -14.32 -3.77 17.45
C GLN A 136 -14.26 -3.09 18.82
N GLU A 137 -15.39 -2.58 19.29
CA GLU A 137 -15.57 -2.09 20.66
C GLU A 137 -15.26 -3.18 21.70
#